data_AF-A0A2D6HA49-F1
#
_entry.id   AF-A0A2D6HA49-F1
#
_cell.length_a   1.000
_cell.length_b   1.000
_cell.length_c   1.000
_cell.angle_alpha   90.00
_cell.angle_beta   90.00
_cell.angle_gamma   90.00
#
_symmetry.space_group_name_H-M   'P 1'
#
loop_
_entity.id
_entity.type
_entity.pdbx_description
1 polymer ?
#
loop_
_entity_poly.entity_id
_entity_poly.type
_entity_poly.pdbx_seq_one_letter_code
_entity_poly.pdbx_strand_id
1 'polypeptide(L)'
;MIERGRFAEFLAAAEGWQRYRRERGWCEARTLCGLSGAMNTVRLVFRYDSLAAYEREEELVARDREYAEVASALPFEGQLHFTIFRVEDGLGATKGDQ
;
A
#
# COMPACT_ATOMS: atom_id res chain seq x y z
N MET A 1 11.34 4.76 -4.97
CA MET A 1 11.00 6.11 -4.46
C MET A 1 10.06 6.76 -5.45
N ILE A 2 9.33 7.82 -5.08
CA ILE A 2 8.54 8.56 -6.07
C ILE A 2 9.50 9.28 -7.02
N GLU A 3 9.11 9.45 -8.28
CA GLU A 3 9.86 10.27 -9.25
C GLU A 3 10.02 11.71 -8.73
N ARG A 4 11.18 12.33 -8.96
CA ARG A 4 11.45 13.69 -8.44
C ARG A 4 10.46 14.69 -9.04
N GLY A 5 9.79 15.46 -8.18
CA GLY A 5 8.83 16.50 -8.59
C GLY A 5 7.43 15.98 -8.92
N ARG A 6 7.21 14.66 -8.91
CA ARG A 6 5.91 14.05 -9.28
C ARG A 6 5.08 13.58 -8.09
N PHE A 7 5.33 14.11 -6.89
CA PHE A 7 4.63 13.67 -5.68
C PHE A 7 3.11 13.91 -5.74
N ALA A 8 2.69 15.07 -6.26
CA ALA A 8 1.26 15.36 -6.42
C ALA A 8 0.59 14.42 -7.43
N GLU A 9 1.27 14.13 -8.54
CA GLU A 9 0.82 13.17 -9.55
C GLU A 9 0.73 11.76 -8.99
N PHE A 10 1.71 11.36 -8.17
CA PHE A 10 1.67 10.10 -7.43
C PHE A 10 0.42 9.99 -6.57
N LEU A 11 0.10 11.03 -5.78
CA LEU A 11 -1.07 10.99 -4.91
C LEU A 11 -2.38 10.87 -5.70
N ALA A 12 -2.51 11.59 -6.83
CA ALA A 12 -3.68 11.49 -7.69
C ALA A 12 -3.82 10.10 -8.34
N ALA A 13 -2.72 9.55 -8.87
CA ALA A 13 -2.69 8.20 -9.42
C ALA A 13 -2.98 7.14 -8.35
N ALA A 14 -2.46 7.33 -7.12
CA ALA A 14 -2.72 6.47 -5.98
C ALA A 14 -4.20 6.48 -5.58
N GLU A 15 -4.90 7.60 -5.67
CA GLU A 15 -6.34 7.66 -5.43
C GLU A 15 -7.11 6.81 -6.46
N GLY A 16 -6.78 6.93 -7.75
CA GLY A 16 -7.38 6.12 -8.81
C GLY A 16 -7.12 4.62 -8.61
N TRP A 17 -5.88 4.27 -8.27
CA TRP A 17 -5.50 2.90 -7.94
C TRP A 17 -6.23 2.36 -6.70
N GLN A 18 -6.42 3.16 -5.65
CA GLN A 18 -7.21 2.75 -4.47
C GLN A 18 -8.68 2.55 -4.80
N ARG A 19 -9.26 3.43 -5.63
CA ARG A 19 -10.64 3.31 -6.09
C ARG A 19 -10.86 2.01 -6.88
N TYR A 20 -9.94 1.71 -7.78
CA TYR A 20 -9.93 0.48 -8.55
C TYR A 20 -9.95 -0.77 -7.67
N ARG A 21 -9.14 -0.78 -6.59
CA ARG A 21 -9.12 -1.87 -5.60
C ARG A 21 -10.43 -1.96 -4.84
N ARG A 22 -10.98 -0.83 -4.38
CA ARG A 22 -12.26 -0.76 -3.66
C ARG A 22 -13.42 -1.34 -4.48
N GLU A 23 -13.50 -0.99 -5.75
CA GLU A 23 -14.57 -1.46 -6.65
C GLU A 23 -14.56 -2.98 -6.85
N ARG A 24 -13.38 -3.62 -6.66
CA ARG A 24 -13.20 -5.07 -6.72
C ARG A 24 -13.33 -5.77 -5.37
N GLY A 25 -13.61 -5.01 -4.30
CA GLY A 25 -13.66 -5.53 -2.94
C GLY A 25 -12.30 -5.98 -2.39
N TRP A 26 -11.20 -5.47 -2.96
CA TRP A 26 -9.84 -5.76 -2.50
C TRP A 26 -9.45 -4.86 -1.33
N CYS A 27 -8.44 -5.27 -0.57
CA CYS A 27 -7.91 -4.54 0.56
C CYS A 27 -7.41 -3.16 0.12
N GLU A 28 -8.00 -2.12 0.68
CA GLU A 28 -7.52 -0.75 0.52
C GLU A 28 -6.26 -0.53 1.35
N ALA A 29 -5.26 0.12 0.75
CA ALA A 29 -4.04 0.44 1.46
C ALA A 29 -4.22 1.76 2.24
N ARG A 30 -3.64 1.86 3.43
CA ARG A 30 -3.37 3.16 4.04
C ARG A 30 -2.09 3.74 3.46
N THR A 31 -2.19 4.90 2.83
CA THR A 31 -1.05 5.64 2.28
C THR A 31 -0.39 6.49 3.38
N LEU A 32 0.91 6.28 3.62
CA LEU A 32 1.71 7.08 4.55
C LEU A 32 2.79 7.83 3.77
N CYS A 33 2.80 9.16 3.91
CA CYS A 33 3.78 10.04 3.27
C CYS A 33 4.89 10.39 4.25
N GLY A 34 6.16 10.25 3.83
CA GLY A 34 7.30 10.68 4.64
C GLY A 34 7.35 12.21 4.74
N LEU A 35 7.09 12.77 5.93
CA LEU A 35 7.22 14.20 6.22
C LEU A 35 8.56 14.56 6.88
N SER A 36 9.28 13.56 7.40
CA SER A 36 10.66 13.66 7.89
C SER A 36 11.42 12.35 7.58
N GLY A 37 12.76 12.39 7.57
CA GLY A 37 13.59 11.24 7.17
C GLY A 37 13.72 11.09 5.65
N ALA A 38 13.50 9.89 5.11
CA ALA A 38 13.60 9.62 3.68
C ALA A 38 12.47 10.34 2.90
N MET A 39 12.81 11.50 2.31
CA MET A 39 11.90 12.30 1.50
C MET A 39 11.52 11.60 0.20
N ASN A 40 10.40 12.00 -0.39
CA ASN A 40 9.89 11.43 -1.66
C ASN A 40 9.61 9.92 -1.58
N THR A 41 9.21 9.45 -0.40
CA THR A 41 8.81 8.07 -0.16
C THR A 41 7.36 8.01 0.31
N VAL A 42 6.68 6.94 -0.11
CA VAL A 42 5.35 6.57 0.38
C VAL A 42 5.40 5.12 0.84
N ARG A 43 4.70 4.82 1.92
CA ARG A 43 4.41 3.45 2.35
C ARG A 43 2.93 3.16 2.13
N LEU A 44 2.64 2.05 1.48
CA LEU A 44 1.29 1.50 1.35
C LEU A 44 1.14 0.38 2.37
N VAL A 45 0.24 0.56 3.32
CA VAL A 45 0.02 -0.39 4.42
C VAL A 45 -1.31 -1.09 4.24
N PHE A 46 -1.27 -2.39 3.97
CA PHE A 46 -2.46 -3.23 3.84
C PHE A 46 -2.71 -3.98 5.14
N ARG A 47 -3.98 -4.16 5.50
CA ARG A 47 -4.38 -4.96 6.66
C ARG A 47 -5.33 -6.04 6.18
N TYR A 48 -4.88 -7.28 6.29
CA TYR A 48 -5.69 -8.46 6.02
C TYR A 48 -6.04 -9.15 7.33
N ASP A 49 -7.24 -9.73 7.41
CA ASP A 49 -7.70 -10.47 8.58
C ASP A 49 -6.97 -11.81 8.74
N SER A 50 -6.39 -12.34 7.66
CA SER A 50 -5.63 -13.58 7.66
C SER A 50 -4.64 -13.62 6.50
N LEU A 51 -3.62 -14.49 6.62
CA LEU A 51 -2.70 -14.77 5.53
C LEU A 51 -3.43 -15.36 4.30
N ALA A 52 -4.42 -16.21 4.51
CA ALA A 52 -5.23 -16.78 3.45
C ALA A 52 -6.04 -15.73 2.67
N ALA A 53 -6.46 -14.62 3.32
CA ALA A 53 -7.11 -13.51 2.63
C ALA A 53 -6.13 -12.77 1.72
N TYR A 54 -4.90 -12.52 2.21
CA TYR A 54 -3.83 -11.95 1.42
C TYR A 54 -3.47 -12.81 0.19
N GLU A 55 -3.24 -14.11 0.40
CA GLU A 55 -2.86 -15.04 -0.69
C GLU A 55 -3.93 -15.11 -1.78
N ARG A 56 -5.21 -15.19 -1.40
CA ARG A 56 -6.32 -15.17 -2.37
C ARG A 56 -6.35 -13.89 -3.18
N GLU A 57 -6.11 -12.75 -2.54
CA GLU A 57 -6.10 -11.47 -3.25
C GLU A 57 -4.91 -11.36 -4.20
N GLU A 58 -3.72 -11.79 -3.79
CA GLU A 58 -2.54 -11.83 -4.67
C GLU A 58 -2.77 -12.68 -5.92
N GLU A 59 -3.46 -13.82 -5.80
CA GLU A 59 -3.84 -14.64 -6.95
C GLU A 59 -4.81 -13.91 -7.90
N LEU A 60 -5.78 -13.16 -7.36
CA LEU A 60 -6.72 -12.36 -8.14
C LEU A 60 -6.00 -11.23 -8.87
N VAL A 61 -5.16 -10.50 -8.12
CA VAL A 61 -4.34 -9.39 -8.62
C VAL A 61 -3.40 -9.86 -9.75
N ALA A 62 -2.75 -11.01 -9.59
CA ALA A 62 -1.83 -11.55 -10.59
C ALA A 62 -2.51 -11.92 -11.93
N ARG A 63 -3.83 -12.15 -11.91
CA ARG A 63 -4.62 -12.51 -13.10
C ARG A 63 -5.37 -11.31 -13.69
N ASP A 64 -5.44 -10.20 -12.98
CA ASP A 64 -6.13 -9.00 -13.43
C ASP A 64 -5.22 -8.18 -14.35
N ARG A 65 -5.55 -8.21 -15.65
CA ARG A 65 -4.80 -7.48 -16.67
C ARG A 65 -4.91 -5.96 -16.51
N GLU A 66 -6.07 -5.47 -16.12
CA GLU A 66 -6.31 -4.03 -15.97
C GLU A 66 -5.60 -3.50 -14.71
N TYR A 67 -5.39 -4.35 -13.69
CA TYR A 67 -4.62 -3.96 -12.52
C TYR A 67 -3.19 -3.58 -12.86
N ALA A 68 -2.53 -4.31 -13.76
CA ALA A 68 -1.17 -3.99 -14.19
C ALA A 68 -1.09 -2.60 -14.84
N GLU A 69 -2.10 -2.24 -15.64
CA GLU A 69 -2.19 -0.93 -16.29
C GLU A 69 -2.38 0.18 -15.24
N VAL A 70 -3.33 0.01 -14.32
CA VAL A 70 -3.59 0.99 -13.26
C VAL A 70 -2.41 1.15 -12.30
N ALA A 71 -1.74 0.04 -11.92
CA ALA A 71 -0.59 0.08 -11.04
C ALA A 71 0.65 0.71 -11.70
N SER A 72 0.83 0.49 -13.00
CA SER A 72 1.95 1.09 -13.77
C SER A 72 1.82 2.60 -13.97
N ALA A 73 0.62 3.16 -13.77
CA ALA A 73 0.40 4.60 -13.82
C ALA A 73 0.95 5.35 -12.58
N LEU A 74 1.33 4.64 -11.52
CA LEU A 74 1.96 5.25 -10.34
C LEU A 74 3.40 5.66 -10.67
N PRO A 75 3.79 6.94 -10.58
CA PRO A 75 5.13 7.40 -10.93
C PRO A 75 6.11 7.08 -9.80
N PHE A 76 6.91 6.02 -9.98
CA PHE A 76 7.97 5.64 -9.07
C PHE A 76 9.24 5.20 -9.81
N GLU A 77 10.39 5.50 -9.23
CA GLU A 77 11.71 5.07 -9.67
C GLU A 77 12.27 3.97 -8.76
N GLY A 78 12.98 3.03 -9.38
CA GLY A 78 13.70 1.97 -8.68
C GLY A 78 12.82 0.80 -8.26
N GLN A 79 13.28 0.04 -7.28
CA GLN A 79 12.58 -1.15 -6.80
C GLN A 79 11.49 -0.81 -5.78
N LEU A 80 10.36 -1.51 -5.88
CA LEU A 80 9.35 -1.54 -4.84
C LEU A 80 9.82 -2.49 -3.73
N HIS A 81 9.84 -1.98 -2.50
CA HIS A 81 10.15 -2.78 -1.32
C HIS A 81 8.85 -3.15 -0.62
N PHE A 82 8.62 -4.45 -0.41
CA PHE A 82 7.50 -4.95 0.37
C PHE A 82 8.01 -5.69 1.62
N THR A 83 7.23 -5.63 2.68
CA THR A 83 7.50 -6.36 3.93
C THR A 83 6.17 -6.81 4.51
N ILE A 84 6.08 -8.10 4.82
CA ILE A 84 4.87 -8.71 5.38
C ILE A 84 5.11 -8.90 6.88
N PHE A 85 4.16 -8.43 7.68
CA PHE A 85 4.18 -8.58 9.13
C PHE A 85 2.97 -9.40 9.55
N ARG A 86 3.18 -10.34 10.47
CA ARG A 86 2.09 -10.98 11.22
C ARG A 86 1.91 -10.19 12.50
N VAL A 87 0.71 -9.68 12.73
CA VAL A 87 0.36 -9.11 14.03
C VAL A 87 0.02 -10.29 14.95
N GLU A 88 0.79 -10.45 16.02
CA GLU A 88 0.42 -11.35 17.11
C GLU A 88 -0.43 -10.54 18.09
N ASP A 89 -1.65 -11.00 18.37
CA ASP A 89 -2.44 -10.45 19.47
C ASP A 89 -1.68 -10.75 20.78
N GLY A 90 -1.01 -9.75 21.38
CA GLY A 90 -0.23 -9.99 22.60
C GLY A 90 0.83 -8.98 23.03
N LEU A 91 1.08 -7.88 22.30
CA LEU A 91 1.85 -6.75 22.86
C LEU A 91 0.87 -5.64 23.23
N GLY A 92 0.31 -5.80 24.43
CA GLY A 92 -0.62 -4.87 25.03
C GLY A 92 -0.11 -3.44 24.98
N ALA A 93 -1.04 -2.52 24.77
CA ALA A 93 -0.88 -1.13 25.10
C ALA A 93 -0.30 -1.02 26.52
N THR A 94 0.98 -0.65 26.64
CA THR A 94 1.44 0.04 27.83
C THR A 94 0.74 1.39 27.82
N LYS A 95 -0.39 1.44 28.54
CA LYS A 95 -0.97 2.68 29.05
C LYS A 95 0.15 3.54 29.61
N GLY A 96 0.14 4.81 29.22
CA GLY A 96 0.82 5.85 29.99
C GLY A 96 0.22 6.00 31.39
N ASP A 97 0.96 6.75 32.19
CA ASP A 97 0.67 7.29 33.52
C ASP A 97 0.71 6.31 34.70
N GLN A 98 1.87 6.31 35.37
CA GLN A 98 2.04 6.98 36.67
C GLN A 98 3.48 7.46 36.84
#